data_AF-A0A7W1UBE1-F1
#
_entry.id   AF-A0A7W1UBE1-F1
#
_cell.length_a   1.000
_cell.length_b   1.000
_cell.length_c   1.000
_cell.angle_alpha   90.00
_cell.angle_beta   90.00
_cell.angle_gamma   90.00
#
_symmetry.space_group_name_H-M   'P 1'
#
loop_
_entity.id
_entity.type
_entity.pdbx_description
1 polymer ?
#
loop_
_entity_poly.entity_id
_entity_poly.type
_entity_poly.pdbx_seq_one_letter_code
_entity_poly.pdbx_strand_id
1 'polypeptide(L)' 'MKKRKFRTEPLTTASMPSGVVHLVVNEGAERFSYYGMRSILVVFMTGMLLNTQGSLDP' A
#
# COMPACT_ATOMS: atom_id res chain seq x y z
N MET A 1 -29.50 9.10 22.88
CA MET A 1 -28.38 8.45 22.17
C MET A 1 -28.80 7.06 21.70
N LYS A 2 -28.69 6.75 20.40
CA LYS A 2 -29.03 5.42 19.87
C LYS A 2 -27.89 4.45 20.24
N LYS A 3 -28.16 3.42 21.04
CA LYS A 3 -27.16 2.39 21.37
C LYS A 3 -26.78 1.63 20.09
N ARG A 4 -25.50 1.63 19.72
CA ARG A 4 -24.99 0.83 18.60
C ARG A 4 -25.00 -0.64 19.02
N LYS A 5 -25.62 -1.51 18.23
CA LYS A 5 -25.59 -2.96 18.46
C LYS A 5 -24.28 -3.49 17.88
N PHE A 6 -23.35 -3.86 18.74
CA PHE A 6 -22.11 -4.54 18.33
C PHE A 6 -22.37 -6.02 18.08
N ARG A 7 -21.54 -6.63 17.24
CA ARG A 7 -21.64 -8.05 16.96
C ARG A 7 -20.85 -8.85 17.99
N THR A 8 -21.44 -9.94 18.48
CA THR A 8 -20.85 -10.82 19.50
C THR A 8 -20.25 -12.10 18.92
N GLU A 9 -20.50 -12.38 17.64
CA GLU A 9 -20.08 -13.60 16.94
C GLU A 9 -19.40 -13.24 15.61
N PRO A 10 -18.61 -14.13 15.00
CA PRO A 10 -18.02 -13.93 13.67
C PRO A 10 -19.07 -13.94 12.53
N LEU A 11 -18.65 -13.64 11.29
CA LEU A 11 -19.54 -13.71 10.11
C LEU A 11 -19.68 -15.20 9.81
N THR A 12 -20.91 -15.69 9.73
CA THR A 12 -21.19 -17.04 9.26
C THR A 12 -20.94 -17.09 7.76
N THR A 13 -19.70 -17.38 7.38
CA THR A 13 -19.29 -17.57 5.99
C THR A 13 -18.37 -18.78 5.89
N ALA A 14 -18.49 -19.53 4.79
CA ALA A 14 -17.57 -20.62 4.47
C ALA A 14 -16.26 -20.12 3.83
N SER A 15 -16.22 -18.85 3.40
CA SER A 15 -15.05 -18.19 2.82
C SER A 15 -14.28 -17.37 3.86
N MET A 16 -13.13 -16.83 3.45
CA MET A 16 -12.44 -15.82 4.24
C MET A 16 -13.35 -14.59 4.49
N PRO A 17 -13.33 -13.99 5.69
CA PRO A 17 -14.05 -12.75 5.96
C PRO A 17 -13.58 -11.62 5.06
N SER A 18 -14.50 -10.79 4.56
CA SER A 18 -14.21 -9.69 3.64
C SER A 18 -13.20 -8.66 4.18
N GLY A 19 -13.09 -8.53 5.50
CA GLY A 19 -12.10 -7.66 6.15
C GLY A 19 -10.65 -8.10 5.94
N VAL A 20 -10.39 -9.39 5.71
CA VAL A 20 -9.02 -9.93 5.61
C VAL A 20 -8.26 -9.31 4.44
N VAL A 21 -8.92 -9.09 3.30
CA VAL A 21 -8.30 -8.46 2.12
C VAL A 21 -7.78 -7.06 2.45
N HIS A 22 -8.56 -6.28 3.21
CA HIS A 22 -8.20 -4.93 3.59
C HIS A 22 -6.97 -4.90 4.52
N LEU A 23 -6.87 -5.86 5.44
CA LEU A 23 -5.71 -6.00 6.33
C LEU A 23 -4.44 -6.35 5.54
N VAL A 24 -4.53 -7.31 4.61
CA VAL A 24 -3.39 -7.76 3.79
C VAL A 24 -2.92 -6.64 2.85
N VAL A 25 -3.84 -5.93 2.20
CA VAL A 25 -3.50 -4.81 1.32
C VAL A 25 -2.87 -3.66 2.10
N ASN A 26 -3.37 -3.36 3.30
CA ASN A 26 -2.76 -2.33 4.14
C ASN A 26 -1.33 -2.69 4.55
N GLU A 27 -1.09 -3.91 5.04
CA GLU A 27 0.27 -4.40 5.34
C GLU A 27 1.19 -4.35 4.10
N GLY A 28 0.67 -4.72 2.93
CA GLY A 28 1.40 -4.63 1.67
C GLY A 28 1.78 -3.18 1.30
N ALA A 29 0.84 -2.25 1.48
CA ALA A 29 1.08 -0.82 1.26
C ALA A 29 2.09 -0.25 2.28
N GLU A 30 2.02 -0.66 3.53
CA GLU A 30 2.98 -0.27 4.57
C GLU A 30 4.39 -0.78 4.24
N ARG A 31 4.53 -2.05 3.84
CA ARG A 31 5.82 -2.62 3.39
C ARG A 31 6.35 -1.92 2.15
N PHE A 32 5.49 -1.65 1.17
CA PHE A 32 5.89 -0.86 0.00
C PHE A 32 6.34 0.54 0.41
N SER A 33 5.67 1.18 1.36
CA SER A 33 6.07 2.51 1.83
C SER A 33 7.41 2.47 2.58
N TYR A 34 7.61 1.48 3.44
CA TYR A 34 8.82 1.30 4.22
C TYR A 34 10.05 1.01 3.35
N TYR A 35 9.94 0.06 2.40
CA TYR A 35 11.06 -0.33 1.54
C TYR A 35 11.13 0.46 0.21
N GLY A 36 9.99 0.82 -0.37
CA GLY A 36 9.89 1.37 -1.72
C GLY A 36 10.09 2.88 -1.82
N MET A 37 9.71 3.67 -0.81
CA MET A 37 9.76 5.15 -0.93
C MET A 37 11.16 5.72 -1.13
N ARG A 38 12.20 5.11 -0.53
CA ARG A 38 13.59 5.49 -0.83
C ARG A 38 14.07 4.91 -2.17
N SER A 39 13.62 3.72 -2.51
CA SER A 39 14.01 3.01 -3.73
C SER A 39 13.57 3.75 -4.99
N ILE A 40 12.34 4.28 -4.99
CA ILE A 40 11.78 5.02 -6.13
C ILE A 40 12.54 6.34 -6.38
N LEU A 41 13.02 7.00 -5.34
CA LEU A 41 13.79 8.23 -5.46
C LEU A 41 15.12 7.99 -6.19
N VAL A 42 15.81 6.89 -5.88
CA VAL A 42 17.08 6.54 -6.54
C VAL A 42 16.84 6.32 -8.03
N VAL A 43 15.84 5.50 -8.40
CA VAL A 43 15.49 5.23 -9.80
C VAL A 43 15.09 6.52 -10.53
N PHE A 44 14.33 7.39 -9.87
CA PHE A 44 13.97 8.69 -10.45
C PHE A 44 15.22 9.54 -10.72
N MET A 45 16.10 9.69 -9.73
CA MET A 45 17.27 10.56 -9.86
C MET A 45 18.32 10.04 -10.85
N THR A 46 18.46 8.72 -11.01
CA THR A 46 19.50 8.13 -11.87
C THR A 46 18.99 7.71 -13.25
N GLY A 47 17.70 7.37 -13.36
CA GLY A 47 17.12 6.82 -14.58
C GLY A 47 16.09 7.72 -15.26
N MET A 48 15.44 8.63 -14.54
CA MET A 48 14.38 9.49 -15.09
C MET A 48 14.76 10.97 -15.18
N LEU A 49 15.73 11.45 -14.39
CA LEU A 49 16.21 12.84 -14.46
C LEU A 49 17.25 13.10 -15.55
N LEU A 50 17.78 12.05 -16.18
CA LEU A 50 18.84 12.17 -17.19
C LEU A 50 18.29 11.85 -18.58
N ASN A 51 18.63 12.69 -19.56
CA ASN A 51 18.35 12.44 -20.97
C ASN A 51 19.34 11.41 -21.56
N THR A 52 19.12 11.01 -22.82
CA THR A 52 19.95 9.99 -23.50
C THR A 52 21.44 10.35 -23.63
N GLN A 53 21.80 11.61 -23.43
CA GLN A 53 23.16 12.13 -23.44
C GLN A 53 23.75 12.26 -22.02
N GLY A 54 23.03 11.83 -20.98
CA GLY A 54 23.45 11.89 -19.59
C GLY A 54 23.41 13.29 -18.97
N SER A 55 22.73 14.25 -19.62
CA SER A 55 22.47 15.59 -19.04
C SER A 55 21.12 15.60 -18.33
N LEU A 56 20.92 16.53 -17.39
CA LEU A 56 19.60 16.71 -16.77
C LEU A 56 18.54 17.01 -17.84
N ASP A 57 17.43 16.28 -17.80
CA ASP A 57 16.27 16.54 -18.65
C ASP A 57 15.58 17.84 -18.14
N PRO A 58 15.34 18.85 -19.00
CA PRO A 58 14.85 20.17 -18.58
C PRO A 58 13.42 20.20 -18.03
#